data_AF-A0A328FHD7-F1
#
_entry.id   AF-A0A328FHD7-F1
#
_cell.length_a   1.000
_cell.length_b   1.000
_cell.length_c   1.000
_cell.angle_alpha   90.00
_cell.angle_beta   90.00
_cell.angle_gamma   90.00
#
_symmetry.space_group_name_H-M   'P 1'
#
loop_
_entity.id
_entity.type
_entity.pdbx_description
1 polymer ?
#
loop_
_entity_poly.entity_id
_entity_poly.type
_entity_poly.pdbx_seq_one_letter_code
_entity_poly.pdbx_strand_id
1 'polypeptide(L)'
;MFERLRFLYNRIGEKLWVKPLITCVLSIMIVFLIKQVDYYEIDQLVPEINKNSVETLLSIIASSMLAIATFAVGSMVSAYNSAGSSATPRSFPLIISDDESQNALSTFIGTFIFSVIALMVLKNGYYGKSARFMIFALTLIVLGAVIVTFVRWVDSIARLGRLGRIVNKVEKATDDALQRRRLAPTLGGVPSGQLKPVGQAVYGNSIGYVQRIEMAGLQGTAERLQLQIMVDALPGTFVAPGRVLAYVTTDSGALSEKDTDQIAKTFLIGGDRTFDEDPRFGLVVLSEIAIRALSPAVNDPGTAIDVIGTLVRLFTHWSKTVEDDDSRDFKYDRVMVPEISLWDMFDDAFNAIAREGAGAIEVVVRLQKAFQALALIGDPKIREVAIFQARLALARAELSLNLPEDLDIARKATKLVGTF
;
A
#
# COMPACT_ATOMS: atom_id res chain seq x y z
N MET A 1 -20.23 -0.65 4.68
CA MET A 1 -19.68 -0.35 6.02
C MET A 1 -18.27 -0.91 6.22
N PHE A 2 -18.04 -2.22 6.02
CA PHE A 2 -16.72 -2.86 6.22
C PHE A 2 -15.60 -2.24 5.38
N GLU A 3 -15.84 -1.96 4.10
CA GLU A 3 -14.80 -1.36 3.25
C GLU A 3 -14.47 0.10 3.62
N ARG A 4 -15.44 0.86 4.17
CA ARG A 4 -15.21 2.23 4.66
C ARG A 4 -14.37 2.23 5.93
N LEU A 5 -14.66 1.28 6.83
CA LEU A 5 -13.84 1.01 8.02
C LEU A 5 -12.43 0.57 7.64
N ARG A 6 -12.27 -0.30 6.62
CA ARG A 6 -10.95 -0.72 6.14
C ARG A 6 -10.14 0.44 5.59
N PHE A 7 -10.73 1.30 4.77
CA PHE A 7 -10.05 2.48 4.24
C PHE A 7 -9.63 3.46 5.36
N LEU A 8 -10.53 3.71 6.31
CA LEU A 8 -10.20 4.53 7.49
C LEU A 8 -9.12 3.87 8.35
N TYR A 9 -9.18 2.55 8.54
CA TYR A 9 -8.17 1.79 9.28
C TYR A 9 -6.81 1.87 8.61
N ASN A 10 -6.73 1.66 7.28
CA ASN A 10 -5.49 1.82 6.51
C ASN A 10 -4.91 3.24 6.69
N ARG A 11 -5.75 4.27 6.59
CA ARG A 11 -5.33 5.67 6.74
C ARG A 11 -4.89 6.03 8.16
N ILE A 12 -5.46 5.38 9.18
CA ILE A 12 -5.07 5.53 10.58
C ILE A 12 -3.77 4.76 10.85
N GLY A 13 -3.60 3.56 10.28
CA GLY A 13 -2.38 2.76 10.38
C GLY A 13 -1.15 3.40 9.70
N GLU A 14 -1.37 4.26 8.70
CA GLU A 14 -0.32 5.08 8.10
C GLU A 14 0.27 6.13 9.07
N LYS A 15 -0.45 6.48 10.16
CA LYS A 15 0.01 7.51 11.10
C LYS A 15 0.93 6.92 12.16
N LEU A 16 2.17 7.41 12.19
CA LEU A 16 3.21 6.99 13.15
C LEU A 16 2.84 7.10 14.64
N TRP A 17 1.91 7.99 15.00
CA TRP A 17 1.56 8.24 16.41
C TRP A 17 0.50 7.29 16.99
N VAL A 18 -0.23 6.56 16.15
CA VAL A 18 -1.41 5.80 16.60
C VAL A 18 -1.01 4.59 17.43
N LYS A 19 -0.09 3.74 16.93
CA LYS A 19 0.37 2.56 17.67
C LYS A 19 1.05 2.91 19.00
N PRO A 20 1.99 3.89 19.06
CA PRO A 20 2.57 4.31 20.33
C PRO A 20 1.51 4.79 21.33
N LEU A 21 0.52 5.56 20.87
CA LEU A 21 -0.56 6.04 21.74
C LEU A 21 -1.36 4.89 22.35
N ILE A 22 -1.74 3.91 21.53
CA ILE A 22 -2.46 2.70 22.00
C ILE A 22 -1.63 1.95 23.04
N THR A 23 -0.33 1.73 22.76
CA THR A 23 0.55 1.04 23.71
C THR A 23 0.70 1.82 25.02
N CYS A 24 0.81 3.15 24.97
CA CYS A 24 0.84 3.99 26.17
C CYS A 24 -0.42 3.83 27.02
N VAL A 25 -1.60 3.89 26.40
CA VAL A 25 -2.89 3.71 27.10
C VAL A 25 -2.97 2.33 27.74
N LEU A 26 -2.61 1.27 27.00
CA LEU A 26 -2.59 -0.10 27.51
C LEU A 26 -1.59 -0.28 28.66
N SER A 27 -0.39 0.28 28.55
CA SER A 27 0.62 0.25 29.61
C SER A 27 0.11 0.91 30.88
N ILE A 28 -0.54 2.08 30.79
CA ILE A 28 -1.13 2.76 31.95
C ILE A 28 -2.23 1.89 32.57
N MET A 29 -3.15 1.36 31.76
CA MET A 29 -4.23 0.50 32.24
C MET A 29 -3.70 -0.73 32.97
N ILE A 30 -2.72 -1.43 32.40
CA ILE A 30 -2.12 -2.63 33.00
C ILE A 30 -1.55 -2.34 34.40
N VAL A 31 -0.84 -1.23 34.59
CA VAL A 31 -0.26 -0.86 35.89
C VAL A 31 -1.36 -0.74 36.96
N PHE A 32 -2.47 -0.07 36.65
CA PHE A 32 -3.57 0.05 37.61
C PHE A 32 -4.34 -1.26 37.83
N LEU A 33 -4.49 -2.08 36.79
CA LEU A 33 -5.18 -3.37 36.87
C LEU A 33 -4.42 -4.40 37.71
N ILE A 34 -3.08 -4.33 37.79
CA ILE A 34 -2.27 -5.25 38.61
C ILE A 34 -2.68 -5.22 40.08
N LYS A 35 -3.15 -4.09 40.60
CA LYS A 35 -3.64 -4.02 41.98
C LYS A 35 -4.80 -4.96 42.23
N GLN A 36 -5.60 -5.31 41.22
CA GLN A 36 -6.71 -6.25 41.42
C GLN A 36 -6.24 -7.64 41.87
N VAL A 37 -4.99 -7.99 41.58
CA VAL A 37 -4.38 -9.26 42.01
C VAL A 37 -4.30 -9.36 43.53
N ASP A 38 -4.18 -8.23 44.24
CA ASP A 38 -4.18 -8.22 45.71
C ASP A 38 -5.52 -8.69 46.31
N TYR A 39 -6.63 -8.70 45.55
CA TYR A 39 -7.92 -9.22 46.03
C TYR A 39 -8.03 -10.75 46.00
N TYR A 40 -7.16 -11.45 45.28
CA TYR A 40 -7.27 -12.91 45.07
C TYR A 40 -6.53 -13.75 46.12
N GLU A 41 -6.01 -13.14 47.19
CA GLU A 41 -5.33 -13.80 48.33
C GLU A 41 -4.27 -14.87 47.96
N ILE A 42 -3.59 -14.71 46.82
CA ILE A 42 -2.52 -15.63 46.37
C ILE A 42 -1.20 -15.44 47.14
N ASP A 43 -1.21 -14.68 48.23
CA ASP A 43 -0.03 -14.27 49.01
C ASP A 43 0.79 -15.45 49.56
N GLN A 44 0.15 -16.61 49.75
CA GLN A 44 0.80 -17.83 50.24
C GLN A 44 1.56 -18.59 49.15
N LEU A 45 1.21 -18.38 47.87
CA LEU A 45 1.78 -19.10 46.73
C LEU A 45 2.95 -18.35 46.09
N VAL A 46 3.04 -17.03 46.31
CA VAL A 46 4.02 -16.17 45.64
C VAL A 46 5.21 -15.82 46.54
N PRO A 47 6.45 -15.88 46.01
CA PRO A 47 7.65 -15.52 46.76
C PRO A 47 7.66 -14.01 47.08
N GLU A 48 8.28 -13.66 48.19
CA GLU A 48 8.44 -12.26 48.57
C GLU A 48 9.54 -11.61 47.72
N ILE A 49 9.16 -10.60 46.92
CA ILE A 49 10.10 -9.87 46.08
C ILE A 49 10.52 -8.58 46.80
N ASN A 50 11.82 -8.34 46.88
CA ASN A 50 12.37 -7.11 47.43
C ASN A 50 11.92 -5.91 46.59
N LYS A 51 11.24 -4.95 47.24
CA LYS A 51 10.76 -3.69 46.62
C LYS A 51 11.90 -2.95 45.90
N ASN A 52 13.09 -2.93 46.48
CA ASN A 52 14.25 -2.24 45.91
C ASN A 52 14.69 -2.88 44.58
N SER A 53 14.54 -4.20 44.43
CA SER A 53 14.87 -4.90 43.18
C SER A 53 13.92 -4.49 42.05
N VAL A 54 12.62 -4.42 42.34
CA VAL A 54 11.61 -3.95 41.38
C VAL A 54 11.85 -2.49 41.01
N GLU A 55 12.09 -1.63 42.01
CA GLU A 55 12.39 -0.21 41.79
C GLU A 55 13.62 -0.02 40.91
N THR A 56 14.70 -0.76 41.19
CA THR A 56 15.95 -0.68 40.42
C THR A 56 15.74 -1.09 38.98
N LEU A 57 15.05 -2.21 38.72
CA LEU A 57 14.75 -2.67 37.35
C LEU A 57 13.89 -1.66 36.59
N LEU A 58 12.80 -1.18 37.19
CA LEU A 58 11.93 -0.18 36.57
C LEU A 58 12.69 1.12 36.27
N SER A 59 13.59 1.55 37.17
CA SER A 59 14.41 2.75 36.96
C SER A 59 15.42 2.58 35.82
N ILE A 60 16.07 1.42 35.71
CA ILE A 60 17.01 1.12 34.61
C ILE A 60 16.27 1.11 33.27
N ILE A 61 15.08 0.50 33.23
CA ILE A 61 14.26 0.45 32.02
C ILE A 61 13.79 1.86 31.65
N ALA A 62 13.27 2.65 32.61
CA ALA A 62 12.80 4.01 32.34
C ALA A 62 13.92 4.92 31.79
N SER A 63 15.14 4.85 32.34
CA SER A 63 16.24 5.70 31.87
C SER A 63 16.79 5.28 30.50
N SER A 64 16.87 3.97 30.23
CA SER A 64 17.41 3.45 28.96
C SER A 64 16.43 3.55 27.79
N MET A 65 15.12 3.35 28.02
CA MET A 65 14.14 3.28 26.94
C MET A 65 13.94 4.61 26.21
N LEU A 66 14.04 5.76 26.89
CA LEU A 66 13.90 7.06 26.23
C LEU A 66 15.06 7.33 25.25
N ALA A 67 16.27 6.94 25.63
CA ALA A 67 17.45 7.03 24.76
C ALA A 67 17.32 6.10 23.55
N ILE A 68 16.90 4.84 23.79
CA ILE A 68 16.67 3.86 22.71
C ILE A 68 15.55 4.32 21.77
N ALA A 69 14.46 4.88 22.29
CA ALA A 69 13.38 5.42 21.47
C ALA A 69 13.87 6.62 20.60
N THR A 70 14.67 7.51 21.16
CA THR A 70 15.25 8.65 20.43
C THR A 70 16.19 8.16 19.32
N PHE A 71 17.08 7.23 19.64
CA PHE A 71 17.95 6.57 18.65
C PHE A 71 17.13 5.87 17.55
N ALA A 72 16.01 5.23 17.93
CA ALA A 72 15.15 4.53 16.99
C ALA A 72 14.46 5.49 16.01
N VAL A 73 13.90 6.61 16.49
CA VAL A 73 13.30 7.65 15.64
C VAL A 73 14.35 8.23 14.69
N GLY A 74 15.55 8.59 15.19
CA GLY A 74 16.62 9.10 14.35
C GLY A 74 17.07 8.11 13.27
N SER A 75 17.21 6.83 13.62
CA SER A 75 17.55 5.77 12.68
C SER A 75 16.46 5.56 11.62
N MET A 76 15.17 5.62 11.99
CA MET A 76 14.06 5.54 11.04
C MET A 76 14.07 6.70 10.06
N VAL A 77 14.21 7.95 10.54
CA VAL A 77 14.26 9.13 9.66
C VAL A 77 15.42 9.03 8.67
N SER A 78 16.59 8.60 9.13
CA SER A 78 17.75 8.38 8.25
C SER A 78 17.49 7.31 7.20
N ALA A 79 16.94 6.16 7.61
CA ALA A 79 16.58 5.07 6.69
C ALA A 79 15.51 5.51 5.67
N TYR A 80 14.51 6.27 6.09
CA TYR A 80 13.46 6.79 5.21
C TYR A 80 13.99 7.81 4.21
N ASN A 81 14.91 8.69 4.61
CA ASN A 81 15.57 9.63 3.70
C ASN A 81 16.40 8.88 2.65
N SER A 82 17.16 7.87 3.07
CA SER A 82 17.94 7.02 2.15
C SER A 82 17.04 6.26 1.17
N ALA A 83 15.95 5.68 1.67
CA ALA A 83 14.97 4.99 0.82
C ALA A 83 14.29 5.95 -0.17
N GLY A 84 13.92 7.16 0.25
CA GLY A 84 13.33 8.19 -0.62
C GLY A 84 14.30 8.72 -1.70
N SER A 85 15.61 8.68 -1.44
CA SER A 85 16.63 9.04 -2.45
C SER A 85 16.88 7.94 -3.48
N SER A 86 16.70 6.67 -3.11
CA SER A 86 16.96 5.54 -4.01
C SER A 86 15.69 5.04 -4.72
N ALA A 87 14.51 5.18 -4.10
CA ALA A 87 13.21 4.88 -4.68
C ALA A 87 12.50 6.17 -5.16
N THR A 88 11.18 6.12 -5.39
CA THR A 88 10.37 7.30 -5.70
C THR A 88 9.70 7.85 -4.42
N PRO A 89 9.53 9.17 -4.25
CA PRO A 89 8.75 9.74 -3.14
C PRO A 89 7.34 9.15 -3.01
N ARG A 90 6.78 8.63 -4.11
CA ARG A 90 5.45 8.01 -4.13
C ARG A 90 5.39 6.66 -3.41
N SER A 91 6.51 6.00 -3.17
CA SER A 91 6.55 4.78 -2.35
C SER A 91 6.66 5.07 -0.84
N PHE A 92 6.89 6.33 -0.47
CA PHE A 92 7.08 6.75 0.93
C PHE A 92 5.94 6.33 1.87
N PRO A 93 4.64 6.43 1.50
CA PRO A 93 3.55 5.94 2.35
C PRO A 93 3.66 4.46 2.72
N LEU A 94 4.17 3.61 1.82
CA LEU A 94 4.38 2.17 2.07
C LEU A 94 5.64 1.89 2.90
N ILE A 95 6.63 2.79 2.85
CA ILE A 95 7.86 2.69 3.63
C ILE A 95 7.59 3.06 5.09
N ILE A 96 6.87 4.16 5.33
CA ILE A 96 6.57 4.66 6.69
C ILE A 96 5.52 3.81 7.42
N SER A 97 4.66 3.10 6.67
CA SER A 97 3.73 2.11 7.21
C SER A 97 4.40 0.78 7.57
N ASP A 98 5.73 0.74 7.75
CA ASP A 98 6.45 -0.47 8.15
C ASP A 98 6.09 -0.88 9.58
N ASP A 99 5.36 -1.98 9.70
CA ASP A 99 4.89 -2.48 10.98
C ASP A 99 6.02 -2.78 11.96
N GLU A 100 7.15 -3.32 11.51
CA GLU A 100 8.27 -3.69 12.40
C GLU A 100 8.87 -2.46 13.07
N SER A 101 9.11 -1.40 12.30
CA SER A 101 9.63 -0.13 12.81
C SER A 101 8.66 0.53 13.78
N GLN A 102 7.39 0.67 13.39
CA GLN A 102 6.38 1.27 14.26
C GLN A 102 6.16 0.46 15.54
N ASN A 103 6.15 -0.88 15.45
CA ASN A 103 6.00 -1.75 16.60
C ASN A 103 7.18 -1.61 17.56
N ALA A 104 8.41 -1.54 17.05
CA ALA A 104 9.60 -1.33 17.88
C ALA A 104 9.53 0.00 18.64
N LEU A 105 9.24 1.10 17.94
CA LEU A 105 9.07 2.41 18.57
C LEU A 105 7.96 2.40 19.63
N SER A 106 6.82 1.78 19.30
CA SER A 106 5.68 1.66 20.21
C SER A 106 6.03 0.85 21.46
N THR A 107 6.79 -0.24 21.32
CA THR A 107 7.27 -1.05 22.44
C THR A 107 8.23 -0.26 23.33
N PHE A 108 9.18 0.50 22.76
CA PHE A 108 10.13 1.29 23.55
C PHE A 108 9.44 2.42 24.32
N ILE A 109 8.58 3.20 23.67
CA ILE A 109 7.81 4.27 24.31
C ILE A 109 6.83 3.69 25.33
N GLY A 110 6.11 2.62 24.97
CA GLY A 110 5.17 1.95 25.86
C GLY A 110 5.82 1.37 27.09
N THR A 111 7.03 0.81 26.95
CA THR A 111 7.83 0.30 28.07
C THR A 111 8.35 1.43 28.94
N PHE A 112 8.82 2.54 28.34
CA PHE A 112 9.20 3.74 29.08
C PHE A 112 8.05 4.24 29.98
N ILE A 113 6.85 4.42 29.39
CA ILE A 113 5.67 4.89 30.12
C ILE A 113 5.24 3.88 31.19
N PHE A 114 5.20 2.59 30.84
CA PHE A 114 4.95 1.50 31.80
C PHE A 114 5.88 1.62 33.01
N SER A 115 7.19 1.74 32.77
CA SER A 115 8.19 1.77 33.84
C SER A 115 8.06 3.02 34.71
N VAL A 116 7.83 4.20 34.14
CA VAL A 116 7.64 5.44 34.91
C VAL A 116 6.40 5.38 35.80
N ILE A 117 5.27 4.94 35.23
CA ILE A 117 4.00 4.86 35.98
C ILE A 117 4.07 3.76 37.04
N ALA A 118 4.60 2.58 36.70
CA ALA A 118 4.80 1.50 37.67
C ALA A 118 5.73 1.91 38.82
N LEU A 119 6.82 2.65 38.52
CA LEU A 119 7.74 3.17 39.53
C LEU A 119 7.03 4.16 40.47
N MET A 120 6.25 5.09 39.93
CA MET A 120 5.47 6.06 40.70
C MET A 120 4.48 5.36 41.64
N VAL A 121 3.73 4.40 41.11
CA VAL A 121 2.72 3.63 41.85
C VAL A 121 3.36 2.76 42.94
N LEU A 122 4.49 2.12 42.64
CA LEU A 122 5.26 1.31 43.60
C LEU A 122 5.83 2.17 44.75
N LYS A 123 6.36 3.36 44.44
CA LYS A 123 6.91 4.30 45.44
C LYS A 123 5.85 4.78 46.41
N ASN A 124 4.64 5.05 45.92
CA ASN A 124 3.49 5.48 46.73
C ASN A 124 2.84 4.34 47.55
N GLY A 125 3.40 3.13 47.55
CA GLY A 125 2.93 2.03 48.39
C GLY A 125 1.60 1.42 47.92
N TYR A 126 1.24 1.61 46.65
CA TYR A 126 -0.06 1.19 46.11
C TYR A 126 -0.23 -0.33 45.95
N TYR A 127 0.87 -1.10 45.96
CA TYR A 127 0.89 -2.56 45.75
C TYR A 127 1.13 -3.35 47.04
N GLY A 128 0.31 -4.38 47.25
CA GLY A 128 0.52 -5.45 48.23
C GLY A 128 1.58 -6.47 47.79
N LYS A 129 1.69 -7.58 48.53
CA LYS A 129 2.71 -8.62 48.27
C LYS A 129 2.47 -9.29 46.90
N SER A 130 1.25 -9.73 46.64
CA SER A 130 0.86 -10.36 45.38
C SER A 130 1.04 -9.45 44.16
N ALA A 131 0.59 -8.20 44.23
CA ALA A 131 0.79 -7.23 43.15
C ALA A 131 2.28 -6.90 42.91
N ARG A 132 3.11 -6.86 43.96
CA ARG A 132 4.58 -6.67 43.81
C ARG A 132 5.25 -7.81 43.07
N PHE A 133 4.86 -9.05 43.35
CA PHE A 133 5.36 -10.20 42.60
C PHE A 133 4.91 -10.12 41.13
N MET A 134 3.63 -9.78 40.88
CA MET A 134 3.09 -9.67 39.53
C MET A 134 3.79 -8.57 38.71
N ILE A 135 3.99 -7.37 39.27
CA ILE A 135 4.70 -6.29 38.56
C ILE A 135 6.15 -6.67 38.28
N PHE A 136 6.83 -7.40 39.18
CA PHE A 136 8.18 -7.90 38.95
C PHE A 136 8.22 -8.91 37.79
N ALA A 137 7.35 -9.92 37.81
CA ALA A 137 7.25 -10.91 36.75
C ALA A 137 6.93 -10.25 35.40
N LEU A 138 5.96 -9.32 35.37
CA LEU A 138 5.63 -8.55 34.18
C LEU A 138 6.81 -7.71 33.70
N THR A 139 7.57 -7.08 34.61
CA THR A 139 8.76 -6.30 34.24
C THR A 139 9.81 -7.16 33.55
N LEU A 140 10.02 -8.41 34.01
CA LEU A 140 10.92 -9.35 33.35
C LEU A 140 10.42 -9.76 31.96
N ILE A 141 9.12 -10.00 31.82
CA ILE A 141 8.50 -10.33 30.51
C ILE A 141 8.65 -9.15 29.54
N VAL A 142 8.35 -7.93 30.01
CA VAL A 142 8.50 -6.70 29.21
C VAL A 142 9.96 -6.49 28.82
N LEU A 143 10.91 -6.71 29.74
CA LEU A 143 12.34 -6.61 29.43
C LEU A 143 12.75 -7.62 28.35
N GLY A 144 12.33 -8.87 28.45
CA GLY A 144 12.58 -9.89 27.43
C GLY A 144 11.96 -9.51 26.07
N ALA A 145 10.73 -9.00 26.07
CA ALA A 145 10.05 -8.52 24.86
C ALA A 145 10.78 -7.34 24.22
N VAL A 146 11.31 -6.40 25.02
CA VAL A 146 12.12 -5.27 24.54
C VAL A 146 13.40 -5.76 23.89
N ILE A 147 14.13 -6.71 24.49
CA ILE A 147 15.37 -7.25 23.93
C ILE A 147 15.09 -7.91 22.57
N VAL A 148 14.08 -8.78 22.50
CA VAL A 148 13.69 -9.45 21.23
C VAL A 148 13.27 -8.42 20.18
N THR A 149 12.48 -7.42 20.58
CA THR A 149 12.02 -6.34 19.69
C THR A 149 13.19 -5.54 19.16
N PHE A 150 14.15 -5.19 20.03
CA PHE A 150 15.34 -4.43 19.64
C PHE A 150 16.19 -5.19 18.63
N VAL A 151 16.47 -6.48 18.87
CA VAL A 151 17.25 -7.30 17.93
C VAL A 151 16.56 -7.41 16.57
N ARG A 152 15.25 -7.70 16.55
CA ARG A 152 14.46 -7.77 15.30
C ARG A 152 14.42 -6.43 14.57
N TRP A 153 14.32 -5.34 15.32
CA TRP A 153 14.27 -4.00 14.78
C TRP A 153 15.58 -3.57 14.13
N VAL A 154 16.73 -3.82 14.79
CA VAL A 154 18.06 -3.54 14.23
C VAL A 154 18.23 -4.27 12.90
N ASP A 155 17.86 -5.56 12.87
CA ASP A 155 17.91 -6.40 11.68
C ASP A 155 16.96 -5.89 10.56
N SER A 156 15.80 -5.37 10.95
CA SER A 156 14.84 -4.75 10.04
C SER A 156 15.34 -3.46 9.40
N ILE A 157 15.86 -2.52 10.21
CA ILE A 157 16.42 -1.24 9.72
C ILE A 157 17.60 -1.47 8.78
N ALA A 158 18.49 -2.42 9.10
CA ALA A 158 19.61 -2.77 8.24
C ALA A 158 19.17 -3.22 6.83
N ARG A 159 17.93 -3.70 6.69
CA ARG A 159 17.33 -4.09 5.41
C ARG A 159 16.37 -3.06 4.81
N LEU A 160 15.88 -2.08 5.58
CA LEU A 160 14.91 -1.08 5.10
C LEU A 160 15.46 -0.22 3.97
N GLY A 161 16.75 0.09 3.99
CA GLY A 161 17.43 0.83 2.91
C GLY A 161 17.68 0.01 1.63
N ARG A 162 17.39 -1.31 1.62
CA ARG A 162 17.58 -2.13 0.42
C ARG A 162 16.41 -1.94 -0.52
N LEU A 163 16.71 -1.47 -1.73
CA LEU A 163 15.72 -1.18 -2.76
C LEU A 163 14.79 -2.37 -3.05
N GLY A 164 15.29 -3.61 -2.98
CA GLY A 164 14.48 -4.82 -3.11
C GLY A 164 13.33 -4.94 -2.10
N ARG A 165 13.49 -4.49 -0.84
CA ARG A 165 12.38 -4.50 0.13
C ARG A 165 11.30 -3.49 -0.26
N ILE A 166 11.68 -2.35 -0.83
CA ILE A 166 10.75 -1.32 -1.31
C ILE A 166 9.98 -1.86 -2.51
N VAL A 167 10.67 -2.45 -3.49
CA VAL A 167 10.04 -3.10 -4.66
C VAL A 167 9.03 -4.15 -4.20
N ASN A 168 9.39 -5.03 -3.25
CA ASN A 168 8.48 -6.04 -2.73
C ASN A 168 7.24 -5.45 -2.04
N LYS A 169 7.38 -4.33 -1.32
CA LYS A 169 6.23 -3.65 -0.70
C LYS A 169 5.30 -3.05 -1.74
N VAL A 170 5.86 -2.40 -2.76
CA VAL A 170 5.08 -1.84 -3.86
C VAL A 170 4.41 -2.98 -4.65
N GLU A 171 5.13 -4.06 -4.94
CA GLU A 171 4.61 -5.26 -5.59
C GLU A 171 3.41 -5.81 -4.81
N LYS A 172 3.55 -6.02 -3.50
CA LYS A 172 2.45 -6.51 -2.67
C LYS A 172 1.23 -5.59 -2.68
N ALA A 173 1.43 -4.29 -2.49
CA ALA A 173 0.32 -3.32 -2.51
C ALA A 173 -0.38 -3.28 -3.89
N THR A 174 0.39 -3.41 -4.97
CA THR A 174 -0.11 -3.46 -6.34
C THR A 174 -0.87 -4.75 -6.60
N ASP A 175 -0.34 -5.90 -6.18
CA ASP A 175 -0.97 -7.21 -6.31
C ASP A 175 -2.30 -7.25 -5.54
N ASP A 176 -2.34 -6.72 -4.31
CA ASP A 176 -3.57 -6.63 -3.51
C ASP A 176 -4.65 -5.77 -4.21
N ALA A 177 -4.26 -4.70 -4.92
CA ALA A 177 -5.17 -3.87 -5.70
C ALA A 177 -5.61 -4.54 -7.01
N LEU A 178 -4.69 -5.20 -7.71
CA LEU A 178 -4.97 -5.97 -8.92
C LEU A 178 -5.92 -7.13 -8.63
N GLN A 179 -5.68 -7.91 -7.56
CA GLN A 179 -6.56 -9.01 -7.17
C GLN A 179 -7.98 -8.54 -6.87
N ARG A 180 -8.13 -7.42 -6.13
CA ARG A 180 -9.46 -6.84 -5.86
C ARG A 180 -10.16 -6.39 -7.13
N ARG A 181 -9.44 -5.74 -8.04
CA ARG A 181 -10.02 -5.34 -9.32
C ARG A 181 -10.30 -6.54 -10.23
N ARG A 182 -9.52 -7.62 -10.17
CA ARG A 182 -9.78 -8.85 -10.91
C ARG A 182 -11.07 -9.54 -10.43
N LEU A 183 -11.29 -9.58 -9.12
CA LEU A 183 -12.51 -10.14 -8.51
C LEU A 183 -13.75 -9.25 -8.73
N ALA A 184 -13.56 -7.94 -8.85
CA ALA A 184 -14.63 -6.97 -9.16
C ALA A 184 -14.18 -5.98 -10.26
N PRO A 185 -14.16 -6.40 -11.54
CA PRO A 185 -13.64 -5.58 -12.66
C PRO A 185 -14.31 -4.22 -12.78
N THR A 186 -15.58 -4.16 -12.42
CA THR A 186 -16.47 -3.00 -12.49
C THR A 186 -16.84 -2.48 -11.10
N LEU A 187 -16.04 -2.77 -10.07
CA LEU A 187 -16.30 -2.40 -8.68
C LEU A 187 -17.67 -2.94 -8.15
N GLY A 188 -18.14 -4.05 -8.73
CA GLY A 188 -19.43 -4.67 -8.42
C GLY A 188 -20.63 -4.06 -9.16
N GLY A 189 -20.41 -3.07 -10.02
CA GLY A 189 -21.42 -2.51 -10.91
C GLY A 189 -21.55 -3.27 -12.24
N VAL A 190 -22.46 -2.80 -13.08
CA VAL A 190 -22.65 -3.35 -14.43
C VAL A 190 -21.51 -2.88 -15.36
N PRO A 191 -20.96 -3.71 -16.25
CA PRO A 191 -19.99 -3.26 -17.24
C PRO A 191 -20.59 -2.18 -18.15
N SER A 192 -19.95 -1.02 -18.26
CA SER A 192 -20.37 0.02 -19.20
C SER A 192 -20.11 -0.37 -20.67
N GLY A 193 -19.24 -1.36 -20.90
CA GLY A 193 -18.81 -1.74 -22.25
C GLY A 193 -18.20 -0.56 -23.02
N GLN A 194 -18.43 -0.53 -24.34
CA GLN A 194 -18.05 0.58 -25.22
C GLN A 194 -19.17 1.62 -25.40
N LEU A 195 -20.15 1.66 -24.49
CA LEU A 195 -21.25 2.62 -24.58
C LEU A 195 -20.69 4.04 -24.50
N LYS A 196 -21.14 4.90 -25.42
CA LYS A 196 -20.85 6.32 -25.31
C LYS A 196 -21.54 6.87 -24.07
N PRO A 197 -20.93 7.83 -23.36
CA PRO A 197 -21.60 8.49 -22.27
C PRO A 197 -22.90 9.14 -22.73
N VAL A 198 -24.00 8.79 -22.08
CA VAL A 198 -25.34 9.38 -22.30
C VAL A 198 -25.86 9.90 -20.97
N GLY A 199 -26.50 11.07 -21.02
CA GLY A 199 -27.17 11.68 -19.87
C GLY A 199 -26.51 12.97 -19.39
N GLN A 200 -27.02 13.47 -18.27
CA GLN A 200 -26.53 14.69 -17.62
C GLN A 200 -25.18 14.41 -16.94
N ALA A 201 -24.18 15.24 -17.22
CA ALA A 201 -22.87 15.13 -16.60
C ALA A 201 -22.89 15.64 -15.14
N VAL A 202 -22.25 14.89 -14.26
CA VAL A 202 -22.01 15.25 -12.85
C VAL A 202 -20.56 15.68 -12.70
N TYR A 203 -20.36 16.88 -12.15
CA TYR A 203 -19.05 17.47 -11.90
C TYR A 203 -18.77 17.53 -10.40
N GLY A 204 -17.49 17.53 -10.02
CA GLY A 204 -17.05 17.80 -8.67
C GLY A 204 -16.42 19.19 -8.55
N ASN A 205 -16.48 19.78 -7.36
CA ASN A 205 -15.85 21.09 -7.10
C ASN A 205 -14.41 20.98 -6.57
N SER A 206 -13.95 19.78 -6.23
CA SER A 206 -12.60 19.52 -5.69
C SER A 206 -11.58 19.27 -6.79
N ILE A 207 -10.33 19.61 -6.52
CA ILE A 207 -9.18 19.32 -7.39
C ILE A 207 -8.33 18.24 -6.73
N GLY A 208 -7.99 17.18 -7.46
CA GLY A 208 -7.16 16.10 -6.95
C GLY A 208 -7.37 14.80 -7.71
N TYR A 209 -7.05 13.67 -7.09
CA TYR A 209 -7.27 12.34 -7.63
C TYR A 209 -8.49 11.70 -7.00
N VAL A 210 -9.30 11.01 -7.80
CA VAL A 210 -10.31 10.08 -7.28
C VAL A 210 -9.56 8.97 -6.54
N GLN A 211 -9.65 8.94 -5.22
CA GLN A 211 -9.02 7.90 -4.40
C GLN A 211 -9.95 6.69 -4.23
N ARG A 212 -11.27 6.95 -4.25
CA ARG A 212 -12.29 5.94 -4.01
C ARG A 212 -13.66 6.38 -4.52
N ILE A 213 -14.48 5.39 -4.90
CA ILE A 213 -15.89 5.58 -5.23
C ILE A 213 -16.75 4.81 -4.20
N GLU A 214 -17.65 5.50 -3.49
CA GLU A 214 -18.61 4.86 -2.59
C GLU A 214 -19.76 4.23 -3.39
N MET A 215 -19.51 3.06 -3.99
CA MET A 215 -20.44 2.36 -4.88
C MET A 215 -21.84 2.13 -4.28
N ALA A 216 -21.91 1.77 -2.98
CA ALA A 216 -23.19 1.62 -2.29
C ALA A 216 -23.95 2.96 -2.15
N GLY A 217 -23.24 4.08 -2.01
CA GLY A 217 -23.83 5.42 -1.99
C GLY A 217 -24.37 5.83 -3.36
N LEU A 218 -23.66 5.48 -4.44
CA LEU A 218 -24.14 5.66 -5.81
C LEU A 218 -25.42 4.84 -6.06
N GLN A 219 -25.40 3.55 -5.73
CA GLN A 219 -26.56 2.66 -5.87
C GLN A 219 -27.78 3.19 -5.11
N GLY A 220 -27.62 3.52 -3.83
CA GLY A 220 -28.74 4.03 -3.01
C GLY A 220 -29.29 5.36 -3.54
N THR A 221 -28.45 6.21 -4.11
CA THR A 221 -28.90 7.45 -4.77
C THR A 221 -29.65 7.14 -6.07
N ALA A 222 -29.15 6.19 -6.86
CA ALA A 222 -29.77 5.75 -8.11
C ALA A 222 -31.14 5.08 -7.88
N GLU A 223 -31.30 4.27 -6.83
CA GLU A 223 -32.59 3.66 -6.46
C GLU A 223 -33.60 4.70 -5.99
N ARG A 224 -33.18 5.62 -5.10
CA ARG A 224 -34.05 6.67 -4.55
C ARG A 224 -34.62 7.59 -5.63
N LEU A 225 -33.80 7.92 -6.63
CA LEU A 225 -34.13 8.87 -7.68
C LEU A 225 -34.48 8.21 -9.02
N GLN A 226 -34.54 6.87 -9.08
CA GLN A 226 -34.78 6.08 -10.29
C GLN A 226 -33.84 6.48 -11.45
N LEU A 227 -32.53 6.42 -11.19
CA LEU A 227 -31.47 6.81 -12.11
C LEU A 227 -30.70 5.58 -12.61
N GLN A 228 -30.02 5.77 -13.73
CA GLN A 228 -28.88 4.97 -14.18
C GLN A 228 -27.63 5.84 -14.14
N ILE A 229 -26.60 5.41 -13.43
CA ILE A 229 -25.36 6.17 -13.25
C ILE A 229 -24.24 5.46 -14.01
N MET A 230 -23.56 6.16 -14.90
CA MET A 230 -22.35 5.66 -15.57
C MET A 230 -21.12 6.40 -15.04
N VAL A 231 -20.23 5.68 -14.36
CA VAL A 231 -18.97 6.23 -13.85
C VAL A 231 -18.03 6.57 -15.01
N ASP A 232 -17.48 7.79 -15.00
CA ASP A 232 -16.45 8.23 -15.97
C ASP A 232 -15.06 8.30 -15.31
N ALA A 233 -14.98 8.82 -14.08
CA ALA A 233 -13.73 8.99 -13.35
C ALA A 233 -13.50 7.81 -12.39
N LEU A 234 -12.68 6.84 -12.81
CA LEU A 234 -12.22 5.72 -11.96
C LEU A 234 -11.19 6.18 -10.91
N PRO A 235 -10.96 5.40 -9.83
CA PRO A 235 -9.84 5.64 -8.94
C PRO A 235 -8.51 5.79 -9.70
N GLY A 236 -7.74 6.81 -9.33
CA GLY A 236 -6.53 7.24 -10.03
C GLY A 236 -6.72 8.37 -11.04
N THR A 237 -7.97 8.70 -11.42
CA THR A 237 -8.26 9.80 -12.35
C THR A 237 -8.03 11.15 -11.67
N PHE A 238 -7.25 12.02 -12.31
CA PHE A 238 -7.13 13.42 -11.89
C PHE A 238 -8.38 14.20 -12.32
N VAL A 239 -8.99 14.92 -11.36
CA VAL A 239 -10.23 15.67 -11.53
C VAL A 239 -10.05 17.12 -11.10
N ALA A 240 -10.76 18.00 -11.78
CA ALA A 240 -10.85 19.44 -11.53
C ALA A 240 -12.29 19.92 -11.88
N PRO A 241 -12.70 21.15 -11.55
CA PRO A 241 -14.08 21.65 -11.72
C PRO A 241 -14.75 21.57 -13.12
N GLY A 242 -14.08 21.05 -14.15
CA GLY A 242 -14.67 20.73 -15.46
C GLY A 242 -14.56 19.26 -15.88
N ARG A 243 -13.98 18.39 -15.05
CA ARG A 243 -13.85 16.96 -15.32
C ARG A 243 -15.10 16.25 -14.84
N VAL A 244 -15.75 15.54 -15.76
CA VAL A 244 -16.94 14.73 -15.45
C VAL A 244 -16.55 13.57 -14.52
N LEU A 245 -17.32 13.37 -13.46
CA LEU A 245 -17.17 12.24 -12.54
C LEU A 245 -18.04 11.05 -12.99
N ALA A 246 -19.27 11.34 -13.37
CA ALA A 246 -20.25 10.38 -13.85
C ALA A 246 -21.26 11.04 -14.79
N TYR A 247 -21.95 10.22 -15.57
CA TYR A 247 -23.12 10.61 -16.35
C TYR A 247 -24.36 9.95 -15.78
N VAL A 248 -25.48 10.66 -15.80
CA VAL A 248 -26.73 10.17 -15.22
C VAL A 248 -27.85 10.24 -16.24
N THR A 249 -28.55 9.12 -16.39
CA THR A 249 -29.78 9.02 -17.19
C THR A 249 -30.97 8.79 -16.27
N THR A 250 -32.09 9.47 -16.55
CA THR A 250 -33.34 9.32 -15.84
C THR A 250 -34.53 9.56 -16.76
N ASP A 251 -35.63 8.88 -16.47
CA ASP A 251 -36.90 9.06 -17.17
C ASP A 251 -37.68 10.30 -16.67
N SER A 252 -37.24 10.91 -15.56
CA SER A 252 -38.00 11.91 -14.80
C SER A 252 -37.61 13.37 -15.08
N GLY A 253 -36.77 13.64 -16.09
CA GLY A 253 -36.31 14.99 -16.44
C GLY A 253 -34.90 15.33 -15.90
N ALA A 254 -34.51 16.61 -15.88
CA ALA A 254 -33.17 17.00 -15.42
C ALA A 254 -33.03 16.88 -13.89
N LEU A 255 -31.85 16.43 -13.43
CA LEU A 255 -31.52 16.40 -12.01
C LEU A 255 -31.33 17.80 -11.45
N SER A 256 -31.75 17.99 -10.19
CA SER A 256 -31.43 19.20 -9.44
C SER A 256 -29.94 19.27 -9.09
N GLU A 257 -29.42 20.47 -8.88
CA GLU A 257 -28.03 20.70 -8.45
C GLU A 257 -27.70 19.96 -7.14
N LYS A 258 -28.68 19.85 -6.24
CA LYS A 258 -28.55 19.12 -4.98
C LYS A 258 -28.35 17.61 -5.20
N ASP A 259 -29.02 17.03 -6.19
CA ASP A 259 -28.89 15.60 -6.49
C ASP A 259 -27.54 15.33 -7.17
N THR A 260 -27.10 16.20 -8.09
CA THR A 260 -25.76 16.09 -8.70
C THR A 260 -24.66 16.25 -7.65
N ASP A 261 -24.82 17.16 -6.68
CA ASP A 261 -23.90 17.33 -5.56
C ASP A 261 -23.83 16.10 -4.66
N GLN A 262 -24.96 15.43 -4.44
CA GLN A 262 -25.00 14.20 -3.64
C GLN A 262 -24.24 13.07 -4.35
N ILE A 263 -24.39 12.94 -5.66
CA ILE A 263 -23.63 12.00 -6.47
C ILE A 263 -22.14 12.37 -6.46
N ALA A 264 -21.78 13.64 -6.63
CA ALA A 264 -20.39 14.07 -6.59
C ALA A 264 -19.71 13.74 -5.24
N LYS A 265 -20.44 13.83 -4.12
CA LYS A 265 -19.93 13.50 -2.77
C LYS A 265 -19.61 12.02 -2.54
N THR A 266 -20.09 11.11 -3.40
CA THR A 266 -19.69 9.69 -3.32
C THR A 266 -18.31 9.42 -3.91
N PHE A 267 -17.72 10.40 -4.61
CA PHE A 267 -16.35 10.35 -5.09
C PHE A 267 -15.43 10.98 -4.04
N LEU A 268 -14.61 10.16 -3.40
CA LEU A 268 -13.60 10.66 -2.48
C LEU A 268 -12.40 11.17 -3.29
N ILE A 269 -12.20 12.49 -3.27
CA ILE A 269 -11.11 13.16 -3.97
C ILE A 269 -10.05 13.58 -2.95
N GLY A 270 -8.79 13.25 -3.21
CA GLY A 270 -7.66 13.63 -2.37
C GLY A 270 -6.48 14.18 -3.18
N GLY A 271 -5.49 14.78 -2.52
CA GLY A 271 -4.36 15.43 -3.18
C GLY A 271 -3.41 14.48 -3.92
N ASP A 272 -3.33 13.22 -3.48
CA ASP A 272 -2.43 12.20 -4.02
C ASP A 272 -3.20 10.94 -4.46
N ARG A 273 -2.60 10.15 -5.36
CA ARG A 273 -3.08 8.79 -5.66
C ARG A 273 -2.80 7.86 -4.48
N THR A 274 -3.62 6.83 -4.32
CA THR A 274 -3.50 5.81 -3.26
C THR A 274 -3.38 4.43 -3.89
N PHE A 275 -2.65 3.51 -3.25
CA PHE A 275 -2.48 2.15 -3.79
C PHE A 275 -3.75 1.30 -3.63
N ASP A 276 -4.64 1.64 -2.69
CA ASP A 276 -5.78 0.79 -2.34
C ASP A 276 -6.67 0.51 -3.56
N GLU A 277 -7.30 1.50 -4.19
CA GLU A 277 -8.27 1.24 -5.27
C GLU A 277 -7.73 1.48 -6.68
N ASP A 278 -6.46 1.82 -6.79
CA ASP A 278 -5.80 2.19 -8.04
C ASP A 278 -4.58 1.28 -8.30
N PRO A 279 -4.78 0.12 -8.94
CA PRO A 279 -3.67 -0.79 -9.26
C PRO A 279 -2.68 -0.18 -10.26
N ARG A 280 -3.11 0.77 -11.09
CA ARG A 280 -2.23 1.45 -12.06
C ARG A 280 -1.18 2.28 -11.35
N PHE A 281 -1.50 2.85 -10.17
CA PHE A 281 -0.53 3.64 -9.42
C PHE A 281 0.68 2.82 -8.99
N GLY A 282 0.44 1.57 -8.59
CA GLY A 282 1.49 0.61 -8.28
C GLY A 282 2.44 0.35 -9.45
N LEU A 283 1.89 0.17 -10.65
CA LEU A 283 2.66 -0.01 -11.89
C LEU A 283 3.52 1.23 -12.19
N VAL A 284 2.95 2.43 -12.07
CA VAL A 284 3.68 3.69 -12.24
C VAL A 284 4.83 3.81 -11.24
N VAL A 285 4.59 3.51 -9.96
CA VAL A 285 5.62 3.58 -8.91
C VAL A 285 6.76 2.59 -9.17
N LEU A 286 6.46 1.38 -9.62
CA LEU A 286 7.47 0.41 -10.05
C LEU A 286 8.27 0.92 -11.25
N SER A 287 7.60 1.44 -12.28
CA SER A 287 8.27 2.03 -13.44
C SER A 287 9.15 3.22 -13.04
N GLU A 288 8.71 4.07 -12.10
CA GLU A 288 9.51 5.18 -11.58
C GLU A 288 10.79 4.70 -10.87
N ILE A 289 10.71 3.60 -10.10
CA ILE A 289 11.89 2.98 -9.48
C ILE A 289 12.87 2.49 -10.54
N ALA A 290 12.37 1.80 -11.57
CA ALA A 290 13.22 1.30 -12.66
C ALA A 290 13.92 2.43 -13.42
N ILE A 291 13.19 3.46 -13.85
CA ILE A 291 13.82 4.57 -14.60
C ILE A 291 14.79 5.39 -13.74
N ARG A 292 14.56 5.49 -12.43
CA ARG A 292 15.50 6.14 -11.51
C ARG A 292 16.80 5.33 -11.40
N ALA A 293 16.71 4.01 -11.36
CA ALA A 293 17.87 3.13 -11.39
C ALA A 293 18.65 3.24 -12.71
N LEU A 294 17.96 3.40 -13.84
CA LEU A 294 18.57 3.62 -15.16
C LEU A 294 19.15 5.02 -15.36
N SER A 295 18.87 5.97 -14.46
CA SER A 295 19.37 7.33 -14.61
C SER A 295 20.91 7.36 -14.58
N PRO A 296 21.55 8.32 -15.27
CA PRO A 296 23.02 8.44 -15.27
C PRO A 296 23.65 8.59 -13.88
N ALA A 297 22.88 9.09 -12.89
CA ALA A 297 23.35 9.28 -11.53
C ALA A 297 23.42 7.97 -10.71
N VAL A 298 22.60 6.97 -11.04
CA VAL A 298 22.54 5.69 -10.33
C VAL A 298 23.19 4.58 -11.14
N ASN A 299 22.86 4.48 -12.43
CA ASN A 299 23.41 3.53 -13.40
C ASN A 299 23.37 2.07 -12.91
N ASP A 300 22.19 1.63 -12.43
CA ASP A 300 21.93 0.27 -11.94
C ASP A 300 20.86 -0.43 -12.81
N PRO A 301 21.25 -0.99 -13.98
CA PRO A 301 20.33 -1.75 -14.83
C PRO A 301 19.82 -3.04 -14.16
N GLY A 302 20.51 -3.57 -13.14
CA GLY A 302 20.08 -4.75 -12.39
C GLY A 302 18.75 -4.53 -11.68
N THR A 303 18.61 -3.40 -10.99
CA THR A 303 17.33 -3.01 -10.37
C THR A 303 16.19 -2.89 -11.40
N ALA A 304 16.45 -2.31 -12.58
CA ALA A 304 15.42 -2.20 -13.61
C ALA A 304 14.98 -3.57 -14.14
N ILE A 305 15.94 -4.49 -14.31
CA ILE A 305 15.70 -5.89 -14.70
C ILE A 305 14.85 -6.62 -13.66
N ASP A 306 15.10 -6.39 -12.37
CA ASP A 306 14.32 -6.95 -11.26
C ASP A 306 12.88 -6.42 -11.28
N VAL A 307 12.70 -5.11 -11.45
CA VAL A 307 11.38 -4.48 -11.58
C VAL A 307 10.61 -5.04 -12.78
N ILE A 308 11.26 -5.21 -13.94
CA ILE A 308 10.62 -5.84 -15.10
C ILE A 308 10.12 -7.26 -14.74
N GLY A 309 10.90 -8.02 -13.96
CA GLY A 309 10.49 -9.32 -13.43
C GLY A 309 9.27 -9.23 -12.50
N THR A 310 9.22 -8.23 -11.61
CA THR A 310 8.06 -7.92 -10.77
C THR A 310 6.81 -7.63 -11.61
N LEU A 311 6.93 -6.79 -12.64
CA LEU A 311 5.80 -6.46 -13.52
C LEU A 311 5.26 -7.70 -14.24
N VAL A 312 6.13 -8.60 -14.71
CA VAL A 312 5.71 -9.88 -15.31
C VAL A 312 4.90 -10.72 -14.31
N ARG A 313 5.33 -10.82 -13.05
CA ARG A 313 4.58 -11.54 -12.00
C ARG A 313 3.20 -10.94 -11.78
N LEU A 314 3.10 -9.61 -11.68
CA LEU A 314 1.83 -8.90 -11.47
C LEU A 314 0.84 -9.14 -12.63
N PHE A 315 1.29 -9.04 -13.89
CA PHE A 315 0.44 -9.33 -15.04
C PHE A 315 0.08 -10.83 -15.15
N THR A 316 0.96 -11.73 -14.70
CA THR A 316 0.65 -13.17 -14.61
C THR A 316 -0.41 -13.47 -13.54
N HIS A 317 -0.43 -12.71 -12.45
CA HIS A 317 -1.50 -12.81 -11.46
C HIS A 317 -2.82 -12.22 -11.96
N TRP A 318 -2.74 -11.09 -12.67
CA TRP A 318 -3.89 -10.44 -13.30
C TRP A 318 -4.60 -11.35 -14.31
N SER A 319 -3.83 -12.10 -15.10
CA SER A 319 -4.35 -12.98 -16.16
C SER A 319 -4.97 -14.30 -15.66
N LYS A 320 -4.81 -14.64 -14.38
CA LYS A 320 -5.44 -15.85 -13.84
C LYS A 320 -6.95 -15.72 -14.00
N THR A 321 -7.59 -16.76 -14.49
CA THR A 321 -9.05 -16.82 -14.52
C THR A 321 -9.60 -16.72 -13.09
N VAL A 322 -10.65 -15.92 -12.93
CA VAL A 322 -11.55 -16.07 -11.78
C VAL A 322 -12.48 -17.20 -12.21
N GLU A 323 -12.67 -18.22 -11.36
CA GLU A 323 -13.68 -19.25 -11.64
C GLU A 323 -15.01 -18.54 -11.91
N ASP A 324 -15.53 -18.70 -13.13
CA ASP A 324 -16.81 -18.13 -13.52
C ASP A 324 -17.89 -18.84 -12.71
N ASP A 325 -18.28 -18.23 -11.59
CA ASP A 325 -19.63 -18.41 -11.10
C ASP A 325 -20.51 -17.64 -12.09
N ASP A 326 -21.16 -18.38 -12.99
CA ASP A 326 -22.10 -17.89 -14.03
C ASP A 326 -23.27 -17.07 -13.44
N SER A 327 -23.35 -16.95 -12.11
CA SER A 327 -24.29 -16.15 -11.35
C SER A 327 -23.66 -14.88 -10.73
N ARG A 328 -22.83 -14.13 -11.47
CA ARG A 328 -22.41 -12.79 -11.02
C ARG A 328 -23.60 -11.83 -11.01
N ASP A 329 -24.45 -11.94 -9.99
CA ASP A 329 -25.41 -10.89 -9.63
C ASP A 329 -24.61 -9.61 -9.40
N PHE A 330 -24.84 -8.61 -10.26
CA PHE A 330 -24.24 -7.30 -10.08
C PHE A 330 -24.79 -6.70 -8.80
N LYS A 331 -23.92 -6.53 -7.80
CA LYS A 331 -24.28 -5.93 -6.51
C LYS A 331 -24.87 -4.52 -6.66
N TYR A 332 -24.48 -3.81 -7.72
CA TYR A 332 -24.94 -2.47 -8.03
C TYR A 332 -25.47 -2.40 -9.47
N ASP A 333 -26.71 -2.84 -9.67
CA ASP A 333 -27.37 -3.00 -10.97
C ASP A 333 -27.72 -1.67 -11.69
N ARG A 334 -27.75 -0.55 -10.95
CA ARG A 334 -28.02 0.80 -11.49
C ARG A 334 -26.77 1.64 -11.71
N VAL A 335 -25.59 1.06 -11.48
CA VAL A 335 -24.31 1.74 -11.62
C VAL A 335 -23.45 1.02 -12.65
N MET A 336 -23.28 1.64 -13.80
CA MET A 336 -22.39 1.20 -14.85
C MET A 336 -20.96 1.70 -14.60
N VAL A 337 -19.98 0.82 -14.70
CA VAL A 337 -18.57 1.14 -14.43
C VAL A 337 -17.69 0.59 -15.55
N PRO A 338 -16.75 1.39 -16.09
CA PRO A 338 -15.77 0.91 -17.06
C PRO A 338 -14.73 0.00 -16.39
N GLU A 339 -14.29 -1.00 -17.14
CA GLU A 339 -13.11 -1.79 -16.78
C GLU A 339 -11.83 -0.98 -16.95
N ILE A 340 -10.76 -1.39 -16.26
CA ILE A 340 -9.44 -0.78 -16.46
C ILE A 340 -8.89 -1.18 -17.83
N SER A 341 -8.43 -0.19 -18.60
CA SER A 341 -7.72 -0.41 -19.87
C SER A 341 -6.42 -1.17 -19.65
N LEU A 342 -6.32 -2.35 -20.24
CA LEU A 342 -5.08 -3.14 -20.24
C LEU A 342 -3.95 -2.40 -20.97
N TRP A 343 -4.27 -1.67 -22.04
CA TRP A 343 -3.31 -0.85 -22.78
C TRP A 343 -2.68 0.21 -21.88
N ASP A 344 -3.50 0.89 -21.08
CA ASP A 344 -3.04 1.90 -20.14
C ASP A 344 -2.17 1.29 -19.05
N MET A 345 -2.53 0.10 -18.54
CA MET A 345 -1.72 -0.62 -17.54
C MET A 345 -0.34 -0.98 -18.08
N PHE A 346 -0.26 -1.46 -19.33
CA PHE A 346 1.02 -1.76 -19.97
C PHE A 346 1.85 -0.51 -20.23
N ASP A 347 1.20 0.60 -20.61
CA ASP A 347 1.89 1.88 -20.80
C ASP A 347 2.49 2.37 -19.47
N ASP A 348 1.68 2.41 -18.40
CA ASP A 348 2.10 2.78 -17.05
C ASP A 348 3.26 1.91 -16.53
N ALA A 349 3.28 0.62 -16.89
CA ALA A 349 4.27 -0.35 -16.42
C ALA A 349 5.59 -0.32 -17.20
N PHE A 350 5.55 -0.26 -18.52
CA PHE A 350 6.72 -0.56 -19.35
C PHE A 350 7.21 0.61 -20.19
N ASN A 351 6.36 1.59 -20.50
CA ASN A 351 6.65 2.62 -21.50
C ASN A 351 7.87 3.46 -21.10
N ALA A 352 7.93 3.93 -19.85
CA ALA A 352 9.06 4.72 -19.39
C ALA A 352 10.35 3.89 -19.30
N ILE A 353 10.27 2.63 -18.83
CA ILE A 353 11.42 1.71 -18.76
C ILE A 353 12.00 1.47 -20.17
N ALA A 354 11.14 1.20 -21.15
CA ALA A 354 11.56 0.98 -22.53
C ALA A 354 12.17 2.21 -23.19
N ARG A 355 11.79 3.41 -22.76
CA ARG A 355 12.36 4.67 -23.26
C ARG A 355 13.72 4.95 -22.63
N GLU A 356 13.80 4.95 -21.30
CA GLU A 356 15.05 5.28 -20.60
C GLU A 356 16.09 4.16 -20.70
N GLY A 357 15.66 2.90 -20.84
CA GLY A 357 16.53 1.74 -21.00
C GLY A 357 16.93 1.42 -22.44
N ALA A 358 16.54 2.24 -23.42
CA ALA A 358 16.73 1.94 -24.84
C ALA A 358 18.20 1.79 -25.25
N GLY A 359 19.11 2.50 -24.58
CA GLY A 359 20.56 2.41 -24.80
C GLY A 359 21.27 1.30 -24.01
N ALA A 360 20.57 0.57 -23.14
CA ALA A 360 21.14 -0.50 -22.32
C ALA A 360 20.67 -1.87 -22.83
N ILE A 361 21.56 -2.58 -23.54
CA ILE A 361 21.21 -3.82 -24.25
C ILE A 361 20.64 -4.90 -23.31
N GLU A 362 21.16 -5.01 -22.09
CA GLU A 362 20.68 -5.94 -21.07
C GLU A 362 19.23 -5.67 -20.65
N VAL A 363 18.82 -4.40 -20.61
CA VAL A 363 17.45 -3.97 -20.29
C VAL A 363 16.53 -4.24 -21.48
N VAL A 364 16.97 -3.90 -22.69
CA VAL A 364 16.23 -4.17 -23.93
C VAL A 364 15.94 -5.66 -24.07
N VAL A 365 16.95 -6.51 -23.92
CA VAL A 365 16.79 -7.97 -23.97
C VAL A 365 15.84 -8.45 -22.87
N ARG A 366 15.93 -7.89 -21.67
CA ARG A 366 15.03 -8.25 -20.58
C ARG A 366 13.57 -7.87 -20.86
N LEU A 367 13.32 -6.70 -21.43
CA LEU A 367 11.99 -6.27 -21.86
C LEU A 367 11.42 -7.22 -22.93
N GLN A 368 12.21 -7.59 -23.94
CA GLN A 368 11.74 -8.53 -24.96
C GLN A 368 11.38 -9.90 -24.38
N LYS A 369 12.20 -10.42 -23.46
CA LYS A 369 11.88 -11.67 -22.72
C LYS A 369 10.63 -11.53 -21.85
N ALA A 370 10.41 -10.37 -21.25
CA ALA A 370 9.23 -10.09 -20.44
C ALA A 370 7.97 -10.07 -21.32
N PHE A 371 7.98 -9.35 -22.44
CA PHE A 371 6.86 -9.35 -23.37
C PHE A 371 6.60 -10.71 -23.99
N GLN A 372 7.64 -11.50 -24.29
CA GLN A 372 7.50 -12.89 -24.71
C GLN A 372 6.76 -13.70 -23.64
N ALA A 373 7.20 -13.63 -22.38
CA ALA A 373 6.56 -14.35 -21.29
C ALA A 373 5.09 -13.95 -21.14
N LEU A 374 4.78 -12.66 -21.22
CA LEU A 374 3.40 -12.15 -21.16
C LEU A 374 2.55 -12.61 -22.34
N ALA A 375 3.10 -12.65 -23.55
CA ALA A 375 2.40 -13.13 -24.74
C ALA A 375 2.04 -14.63 -24.66
N LEU A 376 2.80 -15.41 -23.90
CA LEU A 376 2.61 -16.85 -23.72
C LEU A 376 1.65 -17.23 -22.58
N ILE A 377 1.12 -16.26 -21.83
CA ILE A 377 0.20 -16.50 -20.70
C ILE A 377 -1.15 -17.10 -21.15
N GLY A 378 -1.56 -16.90 -22.40
CA GLY A 378 -2.79 -17.46 -22.98
C GLY A 378 -3.99 -16.51 -23.01
N ASP A 379 -3.88 -15.29 -22.47
CA ASP A 379 -4.89 -14.23 -22.63
C ASP A 379 -4.66 -13.48 -23.96
N PRO A 380 -5.61 -13.51 -24.92
CA PRO A 380 -5.46 -12.85 -26.22
C PRO A 380 -5.24 -11.33 -26.12
N LYS A 381 -5.89 -10.65 -25.16
CA LYS A 381 -5.75 -9.20 -24.96
C LYS A 381 -4.34 -8.87 -24.47
N ILE A 382 -3.82 -9.64 -23.51
CA ILE A 382 -2.44 -9.49 -23.02
C ILE A 382 -1.44 -9.74 -24.14
N ARG A 383 -1.64 -10.79 -24.95
CA ARG A 383 -0.78 -11.12 -26.08
C ARG A 383 -0.70 -9.98 -27.10
N GLU A 384 -1.83 -9.39 -27.46
CA GLU A 384 -1.89 -8.26 -28.39
C GLU A 384 -1.07 -7.07 -27.88
N VAL A 385 -1.30 -6.63 -26.65
CA VAL A 385 -0.60 -5.47 -26.07
C VAL A 385 0.89 -5.77 -25.87
N ALA A 386 1.26 -6.98 -25.46
CA ALA A 386 2.65 -7.38 -25.28
C ALA A 386 3.43 -7.37 -26.59
N ILE A 387 2.84 -7.86 -27.69
CA ILE A 387 3.47 -7.81 -29.03
C ILE A 387 3.64 -6.37 -29.49
N PHE A 388 2.65 -5.50 -29.28
CA PHE A 388 2.76 -4.09 -29.61
C PHE A 388 3.90 -3.41 -28.85
N GLN A 389 3.96 -3.60 -27.52
CA GLN A 389 5.01 -3.02 -26.68
C GLN A 389 6.40 -3.56 -27.00
N ALA A 390 6.52 -4.85 -27.35
CA ALA A 390 7.77 -5.43 -27.83
C ALA A 390 8.31 -4.74 -29.08
N ARG A 391 7.45 -4.46 -30.07
CA ARG A 391 7.82 -3.73 -31.28
C ARG A 391 8.23 -2.29 -30.97
N LEU A 392 7.47 -1.60 -30.12
CA LEU A 392 7.78 -0.22 -29.73
C LEU A 392 9.11 -0.12 -28.96
N ALA A 393 9.38 -1.05 -28.05
CA ALA A 393 10.64 -1.13 -27.32
C ALA A 393 11.83 -1.40 -28.26
N LEU A 394 11.68 -2.27 -29.26
CA LEU A 394 12.70 -2.51 -30.28
C LEU A 394 12.97 -1.23 -31.09
N ALA A 395 11.92 -0.54 -31.54
CA ALA A 395 12.07 0.69 -32.32
C ALA A 395 12.85 1.77 -31.53
N ARG A 396 12.65 1.86 -30.22
CA ARG A 396 13.45 2.75 -29.35
C ARG A 396 14.90 2.32 -29.24
N ALA A 397 15.14 1.02 -29.06
CA ALA A 397 16.50 0.47 -29.01
C ALA A 397 17.26 0.72 -30.32
N GLU A 398 16.60 0.57 -31.47
CA GLU A 398 17.20 0.86 -32.79
C GLU A 398 17.59 2.33 -32.99
N LEU A 399 16.93 3.26 -32.28
CA LEU A 399 17.28 4.68 -32.29
C LEU A 399 18.41 5.04 -31.31
N SER A 400 18.70 4.18 -30.33
CA SER A 400 19.65 4.48 -29.24
C SER A 400 20.93 3.64 -29.26
N LEU A 401 20.87 2.39 -29.73
CA LEU A 401 22.03 1.49 -29.82
C LEU A 401 22.80 1.77 -31.11
N ASN A 402 24.11 2.01 -30.97
CA ASN A 402 24.99 2.33 -32.10
C ASN A 402 25.78 1.11 -32.62
N LEU A 403 25.91 0.06 -31.79
CA LEU A 403 26.70 -1.13 -32.13
C LEU A 403 25.83 -2.13 -32.91
N PRO A 404 26.21 -2.54 -34.13
CA PRO A 404 25.43 -3.49 -34.94
C PRO A 404 25.17 -4.83 -34.25
N GLU A 405 26.11 -5.32 -33.44
CA GLU A 405 26.01 -6.56 -32.68
C GLU A 405 24.89 -6.48 -31.62
N ASP A 406 24.78 -5.36 -30.91
CA ASP A 406 23.72 -5.13 -29.92
C ASP A 406 22.34 -5.05 -30.59
N LEU A 407 22.27 -4.38 -31.76
CA LEU A 407 21.05 -4.32 -32.57
C LEU A 407 20.59 -5.71 -33.02
N ASP A 408 21.51 -6.58 -33.46
CA ASP A 408 21.19 -7.95 -33.84
C ASP A 408 20.67 -8.76 -32.65
N ILE A 409 21.27 -8.60 -31.47
CA ILE A 409 20.79 -9.23 -30.22
C ILE A 409 19.35 -8.75 -29.89
N ALA A 410 19.09 -7.45 -29.95
CA ALA A 410 17.76 -6.88 -29.68
C ALA A 410 16.71 -7.39 -30.68
N ARG A 411 17.05 -7.44 -31.97
CA ARG A 411 16.17 -7.97 -33.04
C ARG A 411 15.88 -9.45 -32.86
N LYS A 412 16.89 -10.27 -32.55
CA LYS A 412 16.74 -11.71 -32.27
C LYS A 412 15.81 -11.94 -31.08
N ALA A 413 15.98 -11.19 -29.99
CA ALA A 413 15.11 -11.29 -28.82
C ALA A 413 13.65 -10.92 -29.15
N THR A 414 13.41 -9.90 -29.98
CA THR A 414 12.06 -9.46 -30.37
C THR A 414 11.34 -10.46 -31.26
N LYS A 415 12.06 -11.10 -32.19
CA LYS A 415 11.47 -12.11 -33.10
C LYS A 415 10.73 -13.20 -32.32
N LEU A 416 11.27 -13.60 -31.17
CA LEU A 416 10.69 -14.64 -30.32
C LEU A 416 9.32 -14.29 -29.72
N VAL A 417 8.96 -13.01 -29.67
CA VAL A 417 7.65 -12.54 -29.15
C VAL A 417 6.53 -12.75 -30.17
N GLY A 418 6.84 -12.65 -31.48
CA GLY A 418 5.85 -12.69 -32.55
C GLY A 418 5.67 -14.04 -33.25
N THR A 419 6.43 -15.08 -32.86
CA THR A 419 6.50 -16.36 -33.60
C THR A 419 5.40 -17.37 -33.29
N PHE A 420 4.34 -16.99 -32.59
CA PHE A 420 3.27 -17.90 -32.16
C PHE A 420 1.94 -17.22 -32.34
#